data_AF-A0A968VGN3-F1
#
_entry.id   AF-A0A968VGN3-F1
#
_cell.length_a   1.000
_cell.length_b   1.000
_cell.length_c   1.000
_cell.angle_alpha   90.00
_cell.angle_beta   90.00
_cell.angle_gamma   90.00
#
_symmetry.space_group_name_H-M   'P 1'
#
loop_
_entity.id
_entity.type
_entity.pdbx_description
1 polymer ?
#
loop_
_entity_poly.entity_id
_entity_poly.type
_entity_poly.pdbx_seq_one_letter_code
_entity_poly.pdbx_strand_id
1 'polypeptide(L)'
;MAQRLKRWESPRREGRNDKGKGGSARARQLKKRQQMLRKQLQEGHDPKQAHKSSKTDQGREPNLFLFYLVDFLRQKLDKLPG
;
A
#
# COMPACT_ATOMS: atom_id res chain seq x y z
N MET A 1 -12.28 -21.82 -7.12
CA MET A 1 -13.39 -21.18 -7.88
C MET A 1 -13.03 -21.22 -9.35
N ALA A 2 -13.81 -21.89 -10.19
CA ALA A 2 -13.53 -21.98 -11.63
C ALA A 2 -14.05 -20.72 -12.33
N GLN A 3 -13.15 -19.87 -12.86
CA GLN A 3 -13.55 -18.77 -13.73
C GLN A 3 -13.82 -19.31 -15.13
N ARG A 4 -15.06 -19.25 -15.60
CA ARG A 4 -15.39 -19.53 -17.02
C ARG A 4 -14.98 -18.32 -17.86
N LEU A 5 -14.04 -18.52 -18.78
CA LEU A 5 -13.69 -17.50 -19.78
C LEU A 5 -14.87 -17.25 -20.74
N LYS A 6 -14.98 -16.01 -21.22
CA LYS A 6 -15.94 -15.67 -22.28
C LYS A 6 -15.50 -16.34 -23.59
N ARG A 7 -16.47 -16.71 -24.45
CA ARG A 7 -16.23 -17.48 -25.70
C ARG A 7 -15.20 -16.84 -26.66
N TRP A 8 -15.06 -15.52 -26.61
CA TRP A 8 -14.12 -14.74 -27.43
C TRP A 8 -12.83 -14.36 -26.69
N GLU A 9 -12.60 -14.91 -25.51
CA GLU A 9 -11.40 -14.65 -24.73
C GLU A 9 -10.44 -15.84 -24.86
N SER A 10 -9.24 -15.60 -25.38
CA SER A 10 -8.22 -16.65 -25.47
C SER A 10 -7.87 -17.15 -24.06
N PRO A 11 -7.58 -18.45 -23.86
CA PRO A 11 -7.16 -18.99 -22.56
C PRO A 11 -6.01 -18.19 -21.97
N ARG A 12 -6.34 -17.20 -21.12
CA ARG A 12 -5.35 -16.39 -20.44
C ARG A 12 -4.77 -17.28 -19.36
N ARG A 13 -3.53 -17.73 -19.57
CA ARG A 13 -2.75 -18.30 -18.46
C ARG A 13 -2.63 -17.23 -17.38
N GLU A 14 -3.18 -17.52 -16.20
CA GLU A 14 -2.90 -16.74 -15.01
C GLU A 14 -1.38 -16.73 -14.79
N GLY A 15 -0.79 -15.55 -14.55
CA GLY A 15 0.66 -15.42 -14.31
C GLY A 15 1.47 -14.63 -15.35
N ARG A 16 0.80 -13.97 -16.31
CA ARG A 16 1.44 -13.03 -17.27
C ARG A 16 2.15 -11.84 -16.59
N ASN A 17 1.92 -11.63 -15.28
CA ASN A 17 2.47 -10.53 -14.49
C ASN A 17 3.24 -10.97 -13.25
N ASP A 18 3.54 -12.26 -13.07
CA ASP A 18 4.28 -12.73 -11.90
C ASP A 18 5.79 -12.45 -12.02
N LYS A 19 6.28 -12.34 -13.26
CA LYS A 19 7.66 -12.01 -13.60
C LYS A 19 7.75 -10.56 -14.09
N GLY A 20 8.75 -9.82 -13.61
CA GLY A 20 9.00 -8.41 -14.00
C GLY A 20 8.65 -7.37 -12.93
N LYS A 21 8.65 -6.09 -13.32
CA LYS A 21 8.48 -4.94 -12.40
C LYS A 21 7.11 -4.93 -11.71
N GLY A 22 6.05 -5.30 -12.43
CA GLY A 22 4.69 -5.40 -11.88
C GLY A 22 4.51 -6.52 -10.86
N GLY A 23 5.03 -7.71 -11.17
CA GLY A 23 4.97 -8.87 -10.27
C GLY A 23 5.77 -8.68 -8.99
N SER A 24 7.01 -8.18 -9.12
CA SER A 24 7.87 -7.88 -7.97
C SER A 24 7.28 -6.77 -7.08
N ALA A 25 6.67 -5.73 -7.65
CA ALA A 25 5.97 -4.70 -6.89
C ALA A 25 4.78 -5.29 -6.10
N ARG A 26 3.97 -6.15 -6.74
CA ARG A 26 2.85 -6.83 -6.08
C ARG A 26 3.32 -7.75 -4.96
N ALA A 27 4.40 -8.51 -5.17
CA ALA A 27 5.00 -9.37 -4.15
C ALA A 27 5.48 -8.57 -2.93
N ARG A 28 6.11 -7.40 -3.15
CA ARG A 28 6.52 -6.49 -2.07
C ARG A 28 5.31 -5.96 -1.28
N GLN A 29 4.22 -5.60 -1.96
CA GLN A 29 2.99 -5.17 -1.28
C GLN A 29 2.39 -6.27 -0.41
N LEU A 30 2.33 -7.51 -0.94
CA LEU A 30 1.84 -8.67 -0.18
C LEU A 30 2.71 -8.95 1.05
N LYS A 31 4.04 -8.93 0.89
CA LYS A 31 4.98 -9.10 2.02
C LYS A 31 4.76 -8.05 3.10
N LYS A 32 4.58 -6.77 2.71
CA LYS A 32 4.29 -5.69 3.65
C LYS A 32 2.98 -5.91 4.40
N ARG A 33 1.91 -6.28 3.70
CA ARG A 33 0.61 -6.61 4.32
C ARG A 33 0.73 -7.76 5.33
N GLN A 34 1.43 -8.82 4.96
CA GLN A 34 1.67 -9.96 5.85
C GLN A 34 2.48 -9.59 7.09
N GLN A 35 3.53 -8.76 6.95
CA GLN A 35 4.31 -8.28 8.09
C GLN A 35 3.47 -7.44 9.06
N MET A 36 2.63 -6.54 8.52
CA MET A 36 1.70 -5.76 9.36
C MET A 36 0.71 -6.66 10.09
N LEU A 37 0.14 -7.65 9.41
CA LEU A 37 -0.77 -8.60 10.03
C LEU A 37 -0.09 -9.40 11.15
N ARG A 38 1.13 -9.90 10.92
CA ARG A 38 1.91 -10.59 11.97
C ARG A 38 2.14 -9.71 13.18
N LYS A 39 2.50 -8.44 12.94
CA LYS A 39 2.70 -7.47 14.02
C LYS A 39 1.41 -7.22 14.80
N GLN A 40 0.27 -7.03 14.11
CA GLN A 40 -1.04 -6.87 14.75
C GLN A 40 -1.45 -8.08 15.57
N LEU A 41 -1.24 -9.30 15.05
CA LEU A 41 -1.53 -10.53 15.78
C LEU A 41 -0.64 -10.71 17.00
N GLN A 42 0.62 -10.26 16.93
CA GLN A 42 1.55 -10.32 18.05
C GLN A 42 1.28 -9.24 19.09
N GLU A 43 0.93 -8.02 18.66
CA GLU A 43 0.58 -6.89 19.54
C GLU A 43 -0.77 -7.08 20.24
N GLY A 44 -1.71 -7.80 19.63
CA GLY A 44 -2.98 -8.18 20.25
C GLY A 44 -2.85 -9.06 21.51
N HIS A 45 -1.63 -9.49 21.86
CA HIS A 45 -1.33 -10.24 23.08
C HIS A 45 -0.73 -9.39 24.20
N ASP A 46 -0.29 -8.14 23.93
CA ASP A 46 0.36 -7.26 24.91
C ASP A 46 -0.26 -5.84 24.90
N PRO A 47 -1.14 -5.49 25.86
CA PRO A 47 -1.81 -4.19 25.90
C PRO A 47 -0.88 -3.00 26.21
N LYS A 48 0.43 -3.21 26.34
CA LYS A 48 1.41 -2.17 26.76
C LYS A 48 2.24 -1.57 25.63
N GLN A 49 2.10 -2.01 24.38
CA GLN A 49 3.04 -1.62 23.29
C GLN A 49 2.43 -0.84 22.11
N ALA A 50 1.11 -0.62 22.09
CA ALA A 50 0.40 0.02 20.96
C ALA A 50 0.91 1.44 20.57
N HIS A 51 1.70 2.11 21.42
CA HIS A 51 2.20 3.47 21.19
C HIS A 51 3.69 3.59 20.80
N LYS A 52 4.45 2.50 20.60
CA LYS A 52 5.91 2.59 20.36
C LYS A 52 6.40 2.14 18.98
N SER A 53 5.72 2.53 17.90
CA SER A 53 6.27 2.33 16.56
C SER A 53 6.24 3.57 15.67
N SER A 54 6.76 4.69 16.17
CA SER A 54 7.41 5.70 15.33
C SER A 54 8.92 5.43 15.33
N LYS A 55 9.36 4.32 14.72
CA LYS A 55 10.75 4.27 14.26
C LYS A 55 10.83 5.22 13.08
N THR A 56 11.46 6.36 13.31
CA THR A 56 11.88 7.33 12.31
C THR A 56 12.60 6.58 11.17
N ASP A 57 11.92 6.51 10.03
CA ASP A 57 12.44 5.96 8.78
C ASP A 57 13.39 7.03 8.22
N GLN A 58 14.63 7.09 8.74
CA GLN A 58 15.72 8.02 8.39
C GLN A 58 16.23 7.86 6.93
N GLY A 59 15.39 7.37 6.03
CA GLY A 59 15.69 7.17 4.60
C GLY A 59 14.45 7.03 3.72
N ARG A 60 13.26 7.38 4.24
CA ARG A 60 12.05 7.44 3.42
C ARG A 60 11.99 8.83 2.81
N GLU A 61 12.41 8.94 1.56
CA GLU A 61 12.11 10.11 0.74
C GLU A 61 10.65 10.50 0.98
N PRO A 62 10.37 11.76 1.40
CA PRO A 62 9.01 12.18 1.66
C PRO A 62 8.20 11.89 0.41
N ASN A 63 7.01 11.29 0.57
CA ASN A 63 6.16 10.98 -0.56
C ASN A 63 5.75 12.32 -1.19
N LEU A 64 6.48 12.75 -2.22
CA LEU A 64 6.34 14.06 -2.86
C LEU A 64 4.89 14.29 -3.29
N PHE A 65 4.19 13.23 -3.71
CA PHE A 65 2.78 13.31 -4.04
C PHE A 65 1.92 13.77 -2.85
N LEU A 66 2.15 13.23 -1.65
CA LEU A 66 1.42 13.65 -0.44
C LEU A 66 1.82 15.06 -0.01
N PHE A 67 3.09 15.43 -0.18
CA PHE A 67 3.58 16.78 0.11
C PHE A 67 2.88 17.81 -0.79
N TYR A 68 2.95 17.63 -2.11
CA TYR A 68 2.31 18.52 -3.08
C TYR A 68 0.78 18.52 -2.96
N LEU A 69 0.16 17.39 -2.62
CA LEU A 69 -1.29 17.34 -2.41
C LEU A 69 -1.72 18.14 -1.18
N VAL A 70 -0.97 18.06 -0.07
CA VAL A 70 -1.24 18.84 1.14
C VAL A 70 -1.02 20.33 0.87
N ASP A 71 0.07 20.71 0.21
CA ASP A 71 0.34 22.09 -0.15
C ASP A 71 -0.71 22.66 -1.11
N PHE A 72 -1.14 21.87 -2.10
CA PHE A 72 -2.19 22.27 -3.03
C PHE A 72 -3.54 22.48 -2.32
N LEU A 73 -3.92 21.57 -1.43
CA LEU A 73 -5.15 21.70 -0.64
C LEU A 73 -5.08 22.91 0.29
N ARG A 74 -3.92 23.18 0.90
CA ARG A 74 -3.70 24.36 1.73
C ARG A 74 -3.83 25.66 0.94
N GLN A 75 -3.20 25.75 -0.23
CA GLN A 75 -3.35 26.90 -1.12
C GLN A 75 -4.80 27.12 -1.57
N LYS A 76 -5.58 26.05 -1.70
CA LYS A 76 -7.00 26.12 -2.03
C LYS A 76 -7.85 26.62 -0.87
N LEU A 77 -7.55 26.19 0.36
CA LEU A 77 -8.25 26.61 1.58
C LEU A 77 -8.01 28.10 1.87
N ASP A 78 -6.79 28.59 1.70
CA ASP A 78 -6.43 30.00 1.94
C ASP A 78 -7.09 30.98 0.94
N LYS A 79 -7.67 30.45 -0.16
CA LYS A 79 -8.31 31.24 -1.22
C LYS A 79 -9.84 31.21 -1.18
N LEU A 80 -10.44 30.60 -0.17
CA LEU A 80 -11.89 30.66 0.03
C LEU A 80 -12.22 31.94 0.82
N PRO A 81 -13.04 32.86 0.28
CA PRO A 81 -13.59 33.94 1.11
C PRO A 81 -14.48 33.32 2.18
N GLY A 82 -14.28 33.75 3.44
CA GLY A 82 -15.12 33.38 4.58
C GLY A 82 -16.50 34.02 4.51
#